data_AF-A0A3D4GZG3-F1
#
_entry.id   AF-A0A3D4GZG3-F1
#
_cell.length_a   1.000
_cell.length_b   1.000
_cell.length_c   1.000
_cell.angle_alpha   90.00
_cell.angle_beta   90.00
_cell.angle_gamma   90.00
#
_symmetry.space_group_name_H-M   'P 1'
#
loop_
_entity.id
_entity.type
_entity.pdbx_description
1 polymer ?
#
loop_
_entity_poly.entity_id
_entity_poly.type
_entity_poly.pdbx_seq_one_letter_code
_entity_poly.pdbx_strand_id
1 'polypeptide(L)'
;MSQCTYKGPTGRECAEDAIADQPHCFWHDRNVDKSGDAIKEQLEQRARNEESMEGFELGHANLEDAYLMEADLSYSNLTRANLRDGHLFGINMKGCRLFKSNLERANLKEANLEGTDLLGANLTYTDLERVTWGETLRNHKEAEILDDQGDSIGATAKYVEAEEIYRNIRQRYEAAGTTDIAGGFFYWEMVMKRKQMPFYSVLRFWSRLVDILCGYGELPHRIIGSSAGYIVFNAIVYCLLGLQYGGEIFKFSLDMGFVENVTVFGYSLYFSVVTFTTLGYGDFSPATWARPFAAMEAFNGAFMNALFILAFVKKMTR
;
A
#
# COMPACT_ATOMS: atom_id res chain seq x y z
N MET A 1 46.33 11.21 10.83
CA MET A 1 45.32 10.57 9.97
C MET A 1 44.10 11.47 9.96
N SER A 2 43.53 11.75 8.80
CA SER A 2 42.28 12.49 8.68
C SER A 2 41.11 11.56 9.03
N GLN A 3 40.13 12.05 9.79
CA GLN A 3 38.90 11.29 10.05
C GLN A 3 38.03 11.21 8.79
N CYS A 4 37.26 10.13 8.68
CA CYS A 4 36.27 9.96 7.61
C CYS A 4 35.24 11.11 7.62
N THR A 5 34.99 11.71 6.46
CA THR A 5 34.06 12.84 6.32
C THR A 5 32.60 12.41 6.15
N TYR A 6 32.27 11.11 6.31
CA TYR A 6 30.90 10.64 6.18
C TYR A 6 30.02 11.20 7.31
N LYS A 7 28.88 11.77 6.93
CA LYS A 7 27.83 12.21 7.84
C LYS A 7 26.53 11.51 7.46
N GLY A 8 26.03 10.69 8.37
CA GLY A 8 24.78 9.95 8.20
C GLY A 8 23.56 10.88 8.24
N PRO A 9 22.43 10.49 7.63
CA PRO A 9 21.16 11.22 7.75
C PRO A 9 20.67 11.38 9.19
N THR A 10 21.11 10.52 10.11
CA THR A 10 20.85 10.60 11.55
C THR A 10 21.69 11.68 12.26
N GLY A 11 22.64 12.31 11.56
CA GLY A 11 23.63 13.23 12.13
C GLY A 11 24.85 12.53 12.72
N ARG A 12 24.95 11.19 12.62
CA ARG A 12 26.11 10.42 13.06
C ARG A 12 27.32 10.70 12.18
N GLU A 13 28.45 11.00 12.82
CA GLU A 13 29.75 11.10 12.16
C GLU A 13 30.52 9.77 12.30
N CYS A 14 31.26 9.40 11.27
CA CYS A 14 32.06 8.19 11.29
C CYS A 14 33.28 8.36 12.21
N ALA A 15 33.51 7.37 13.10
CA ALA A 15 34.64 7.38 14.02
C ALA A 15 35.94 6.79 13.41
N GLU A 16 35.87 6.24 12.20
CA GLU A 16 37.00 5.59 11.53
C GLU A 16 37.94 6.61 10.87
N ASP A 17 39.22 6.25 10.82
CA ASP A 17 40.21 6.98 10.04
C ASP A 17 39.92 6.82 8.54
N ALA A 18 40.06 7.92 7.79
CA ALA A 18 39.98 7.89 6.36
C ALA A 18 41.18 7.14 5.75
N ILE A 19 40.97 6.54 4.58
CA ILE A 19 42.07 5.97 3.80
C ILE A 19 43.02 7.12 3.39
N ALA A 20 44.32 6.84 3.31
CA ALA A 20 45.31 7.84 2.88
C ALA A 20 44.89 8.48 1.55
N ASP A 21 44.90 9.82 1.50
CA ASP A 21 44.51 10.64 0.36
C ASP A 21 43.04 10.50 -0.10
N GLN A 22 42.16 9.92 0.73
CA GLN A 22 40.72 9.82 0.48
C GLN A 22 39.91 10.49 1.59
N PRO A 23 38.70 11.01 1.29
CA PRO A 23 37.81 11.61 2.29
C PRO A 23 37.07 10.56 3.13
N HIS A 24 36.99 9.32 2.67
CA HIS A 24 36.19 8.27 3.29
C HIS A 24 37.07 7.15 3.89
N CYS A 25 36.55 6.49 4.92
CA CYS A 25 37.14 5.24 5.42
C CYS A 25 36.82 4.08 4.48
N PHE A 26 37.42 2.93 4.76
CA PHE A 26 37.17 1.69 4.03
C PHE A 26 35.67 1.42 3.79
N TRP A 27 34.82 1.59 4.82
CA TRP A 27 33.40 1.27 4.76
C TRP A 27 32.55 2.25 3.95
N HIS A 28 32.91 3.54 3.95
CA HIS A 28 32.15 4.60 3.28
C HIS A 28 32.65 4.93 1.87
N ASP A 29 33.80 4.39 1.46
CA ASP A 29 34.30 4.57 0.09
C ASP A 29 33.63 3.59 -0.89
N ARG A 30 33.08 4.13 -1.98
CA ARG A 30 32.40 3.37 -3.05
C ARG A 30 33.34 2.67 -4.02
N ASN A 31 34.58 3.14 -4.12
CA ASN A 31 35.57 2.66 -5.09
C ASN A 31 36.36 1.46 -4.56
N VAL A 32 36.29 1.22 -3.26
CA VAL A 32 36.92 0.05 -2.63
C VAL A 32 36.05 -1.18 -2.87
N ASP A 33 36.63 -2.19 -3.52
CA ASP A 33 36.01 -3.49 -3.73
C ASP A 33 35.85 -4.22 -2.39
N LYS A 34 34.61 -4.61 -2.09
CA LYS A 34 34.21 -5.33 -0.88
C LYS A 34 33.50 -6.64 -1.20
N SER A 35 33.74 -7.21 -2.38
CA SER A 35 33.10 -8.45 -2.81
C SER A 35 33.63 -9.72 -2.13
N GLY A 36 34.81 -9.67 -1.52
CA GLY A 36 35.45 -10.84 -0.89
C GLY A 36 34.86 -11.24 0.46
N ASP A 37 35.04 -12.51 0.87
CA ASP A 37 34.43 -13.08 2.08
C ASP A 37 34.96 -12.47 3.40
N ALA A 38 36.13 -11.83 3.37
CA ALA A 38 36.78 -11.26 4.55
C ALA A 38 35.96 -10.14 5.22
N ILE A 39 35.08 -9.46 4.48
CA ILE A 39 34.23 -8.41 5.05
C ILE A 39 33.09 -8.99 5.89
N LYS A 40 32.65 -10.24 5.64
CA LYS A 40 31.57 -10.87 6.39
C LYS A 40 31.93 -10.98 7.88
N GLU A 41 33.10 -11.56 8.18
CA GLU A 41 33.58 -11.73 9.55
C GLU A 41 33.73 -10.39 10.28
N GLN A 42 34.19 -9.36 9.58
CA GLN A 42 34.33 -8.01 10.14
C GLN A 42 32.96 -7.38 10.48
N LEU A 43 31.97 -7.53 9.60
CA LEU A 43 30.62 -7.02 9.83
C LEU A 43 29.92 -7.79 10.96
N GLU A 44 30.11 -9.11 11.05
CA GLU A 44 29.60 -9.91 12.17
C GLU A 44 30.23 -9.51 13.49
N GLN A 45 31.53 -9.23 13.51
CA GLN A 45 32.22 -8.75 14.71
C GLN A 45 31.69 -7.37 15.13
N ARG A 46 31.46 -6.46 14.17
CA ARG A 46 30.85 -5.15 14.43
C ARG A 46 29.43 -5.28 14.97
N ALA A 47 28.62 -6.16 14.39
CA ALA A 47 27.26 -6.44 14.87
C ALA A 47 27.28 -6.94 16.32
N ARG A 48 28.21 -7.84 16.68
CA ARG A 48 28.39 -8.31 18.07
C ARG A 48 28.83 -7.22 19.04
N ASN A 49 29.56 -6.23 18.56
CA ASN A 49 30.01 -5.08 19.34
C ASN A 49 28.96 -3.95 19.39
N GLU A 50 27.80 -4.12 18.76
CA GLU A 50 26.77 -3.09 18.61
C GLU A 50 27.30 -1.80 17.94
N GLU A 51 28.29 -1.96 17.06
CA GLU A 51 28.82 -0.87 16.25
C GLU A 51 27.89 -0.58 15.08
N SER A 52 27.53 0.68 14.88
CA SER A 52 26.70 1.05 13.73
C SER A 52 27.48 0.94 12.45
N MET A 53 26.78 0.40 11.45
CA MET A 53 27.24 0.25 10.08
C MET A 53 26.43 1.17 9.16
N GLU A 54 25.96 2.31 9.70
CA GLU A 54 25.18 3.29 8.96
C GLU A 54 25.95 3.79 7.72
N GLY A 55 25.28 3.73 6.57
CA GLY A 55 25.79 4.26 5.31
C GLY A 55 26.89 3.45 4.64
N PHE A 56 27.16 2.22 5.07
CA PHE A 56 28.23 1.43 4.50
C PHE A 56 27.98 1.14 3.02
N GLU A 57 29.04 1.26 2.21
CA GLU A 57 29.01 1.00 0.77
C GLU A 57 29.46 -0.45 0.54
N LEU A 58 28.48 -1.37 0.66
CA LEU A 58 28.60 -2.83 0.58
C LEU A 58 28.06 -3.39 -0.75
N GLY A 59 28.16 -2.61 -1.83
CA GLY A 59 27.74 -3.07 -3.15
C GLY A 59 28.51 -4.32 -3.56
N HIS A 60 27.81 -5.33 -4.09
CA HIS A 60 28.38 -6.62 -4.48
C HIS A 60 29.02 -7.45 -3.36
N ALA A 61 28.83 -7.08 -2.10
CA ALA A 61 29.34 -7.83 -0.95
C ALA A 61 28.79 -9.26 -0.91
N ASN A 62 29.65 -10.24 -0.59
CA ASN A 62 29.21 -11.59 -0.25
C ASN A 62 28.97 -11.72 1.26
N LEU A 63 27.70 -11.71 1.64
CA LEU A 63 27.18 -11.80 3.02
C LEU A 63 26.29 -13.04 3.19
N GLU A 64 26.55 -14.09 2.41
CA GLU A 64 25.87 -15.38 2.55
C GLU A 64 26.12 -15.96 3.94
N ASP A 65 25.03 -16.43 4.56
CA ASP A 65 24.98 -16.94 5.94
C ASP A 65 25.44 -15.92 7.01
N ALA A 66 25.47 -14.63 6.72
CA ALA A 66 25.98 -13.63 7.65
C ALA A 66 25.10 -13.48 8.91
N TYR A 67 25.74 -13.35 10.07
CA TYR A 67 25.08 -13.11 11.37
C TYR A 67 25.02 -11.61 11.71
N LEU A 68 23.94 -10.94 11.32
CA LEU A 68 23.73 -9.49 11.49
C LEU A 68 22.42 -9.19 12.23
N MET A 69 22.09 -10.01 13.22
CA MET A 69 20.90 -9.84 14.06
C MET A 69 20.97 -8.51 14.82
N GLU A 70 19.88 -7.74 14.81
CA GLU A 70 19.71 -6.43 15.45
C GLU A 70 20.75 -5.37 15.03
N ALA A 71 21.50 -5.66 13.96
CA ALA A 71 22.52 -4.75 13.46
C ALA A 71 21.91 -3.51 12.80
N ASP A 72 22.65 -2.40 12.86
CA ASP A 72 22.26 -1.16 12.18
C ASP A 72 23.01 -0.99 10.87
N LEU A 73 22.34 -1.33 9.76
CA LEU A 73 22.80 -1.09 8.39
C LEU A 73 22.08 0.09 7.74
N SER A 74 21.37 0.94 8.50
CA SER A 74 20.57 2.01 7.92
C SER A 74 21.34 2.86 6.88
N TYR A 75 20.66 3.24 5.81
CA TYR A 75 21.19 4.02 4.68
C TYR A 75 22.37 3.38 3.93
N SER A 76 22.69 2.12 4.20
CA SER A 76 23.76 1.39 3.50
C SER A 76 23.37 1.06 2.06
N ASN A 77 24.39 0.88 1.24
CA ASN A 77 24.26 0.43 -0.13
C ASN A 77 24.63 -1.06 -0.22
N LEU A 78 23.62 -1.91 -0.39
CA LEU A 78 23.73 -3.35 -0.56
C LEU A 78 23.32 -3.76 -1.99
N THR A 79 23.50 -2.85 -2.95
CA THR A 79 23.18 -3.10 -4.36
C THR A 79 23.92 -4.36 -4.84
N ARG A 80 23.16 -5.35 -5.34
CA ARG A 80 23.67 -6.65 -5.80
C ARG A 80 24.47 -7.44 -4.75
N ALA A 81 24.32 -7.14 -3.46
CA ALA A 81 24.91 -7.94 -2.40
C ALA A 81 24.22 -9.30 -2.30
N ASN A 82 24.97 -10.33 -1.92
CA ASN A 82 24.46 -11.66 -1.62
C ASN A 82 24.21 -11.78 -0.11
N LEU A 83 22.96 -11.74 0.34
CA LEU A 83 22.52 -11.91 1.73
C LEU A 83 21.73 -13.22 1.90
N ARG A 84 21.96 -14.18 1.00
CA ARG A 84 21.30 -15.47 1.01
C ARG A 84 21.53 -16.20 2.34
N ASP A 85 20.48 -16.84 2.85
CA ASP A 85 20.49 -17.60 4.10
C ASP A 85 20.96 -16.75 5.33
N GLY A 86 21.01 -15.42 5.21
CA GLY A 86 21.49 -14.52 6.27
C GLY A 86 20.58 -14.47 7.49
N HIS A 87 21.19 -14.39 8.67
CA HIS A 87 20.52 -14.23 9.96
C HIS A 87 20.35 -12.74 10.29
N LEU A 88 19.24 -12.16 9.83
CA LEU A 88 18.99 -10.71 9.84
C LEU A 88 17.79 -10.33 10.74
N PHE A 89 17.54 -11.13 11.79
CA PHE A 89 16.45 -10.87 12.75
C PHE A 89 16.59 -9.48 13.36
N GLY A 90 15.53 -8.67 13.36
CA GLY A 90 15.52 -7.33 13.97
C GLY A 90 16.44 -6.31 13.30
N ILE A 91 17.03 -6.62 12.14
CA ILE A 91 18.01 -5.73 11.50
C ILE A 91 17.39 -4.39 11.12
N ASN A 92 18.12 -3.29 11.32
CA ASN A 92 17.72 -1.99 10.82
C ASN A 92 18.34 -1.73 9.44
N MET A 93 17.50 -1.79 8.40
CA MET A 93 17.87 -1.46 7.03
C MET A 93 17.12 -0.23 6.50
N LYS A 94 16.67 0.66 7.39
CA LYS A 94 15.97 1.89 6.99
C LYS A 94 16.76 2.66 5.94
N GLY A 95 16.13 3.00 4.82
CA GLY A 95 16.74 3.77 3.75
C GLY A 95 17.80 3.04 2.90
N CYS A 96 18.03 1.74 3.14
CA CYS A 96 19.02 0.95 2.39
C CYS A 96 18.68 0.83 0.90
N ARG A 97 19.74 0.68 0.09
CA ARG A 97 19.61 0.29 -1.32
C ARG A 97 19.88 -1.21 -1.46
N LEU A 98 18.85 -1.98 -1.78
CA LEU A 98 18.88 -3.43 -1.99
C LEU A 98 18.62 -3.77 -3.47
N PHE A 99 18.93 -2.85 -4.39
CA PHE A 99 18.69 -3.04 -5.81
C PHE A 99 19.37 -4.32 -6.31
N LYS A 100 18.57 -5.27 -6.82
CA LYS A 100 19.04 -6.58 -7.29
C LYS A 100 19.86 -7.38 -6.27
N SER A 101 19.68 -7.17 -4.97
CA SER A 101 20.32 -7.99 -3.94
C SER A 101 19.68 -9.39 -3.87
N ASN A 102 20.42 -10.36 -3.36
CA ASN A 102 19.89 -11.69 -3.09
C ASN A 102 19.54 -11.84 -1.61
N LEU A 103 18.27 -11.92 -1.25
CA LEU A 103 17.77 -12.15 0.11
C LEU A 103 17.11 -13.54 0.24
N GLU A 104 17.41 -14.45 -0.68
CA GLU A 104 16.84 -15.78 -0.69
C GLU A 104 17.05 -16.49 0.66
N ARG A 105 15.98 -17.01 1.26
CA ARG A 105 15.99 -17.70 2.56
C ARG A 105 16.51 -16.88 3.75
N ALA A 106 16.74 -15.58 3.60
CA ALA A 106 17.16 -14.72 4.69
C ALA A 106 16.05 -14.58 5.75
N ASN A 107 16.45 -14.48 7.02
CA ASN A 107 15.53 -14.24 8.14
C ASN A 107 15.43 -12.72 8.39
N LEU A 108 14.39 -12.06 7.88
CA LEU A 108 14.11 -10.64 8.10
C LEU A 108 12.99 -10.40 9.12
N LYS A 109 12.73 -11.35 10.02
CA LYS A 109 11.73 -11.16 11.07
C LYS A 109 12.02 -9.90 11.89
N GLU A 110 11.00 -9.10 12.14
CA GLU A 110 11.09 -7.83 12.89
C GLU A 110 12.07 -6.79 12.28
N ALA A 111 12.51 -6.98 11.03
CA ALA A 111 13.42 -6.04 10.37
C ALA A 111 12.73 -4.71 10.04
N ASN A 112 13.52 -3.64 10.05
CA ASN A 112 13.09 -2.32 9.57
C ASN A 112 13.53 -2.10 8.11
N LEU A 113 12.58 -2.13 7.19
CA LEU A 113 12.77 -1.88 5.75
C LEU A 113 12.16 -0.53 5.31
N GLU A 114 11.88 0.39 6.24
CA GLU A 114 11.30 1.69 5.92
C GLU A 114 12.16 2.45 4.90
N GLY A 115 11.57 2.87 3.79
CA GLY A 115 12.27 3.65 2.76
C GLY A 115 13.38 2.89 2.04
N THR A 116 13.40 1.56 2.09
CA THR A 116 14.33 0.75 1.30
C THR A 116 13.96 0.74 -0.18
N ASP A 117 14.99 0.64 -1.03
CA ASP A 117 14.82 0.32 -2.45
C ASP A 117 15.06 -1.18 -2.66
N LEU A 118 13.99 -1.91 -2.95
CA LEU A 118 13.99 -3.37 -3.14
C LEU A 118 13.78 -3.76 -4.61
N LEU A 119 13.97 -2.82 -5.54
CA LEU A 119 13.76 -3.10 -6.95
C LEU A 119 14.67 -4.24 -7.44
N GLY A 120 14.05 -5.31 -7.94
CA GLY A 120 14.73 -6.52 -8.38
C GLY A 120 15.37 -7.38 -7.28
N ALA A 121 15.12 -7.09 -6.00
CA ALA A 121 15.63 -7.93 -4.90
C ALA A 121 14.97 -9.32 -4.92
N ASN A 122 15.77 -10.37 -4.73
CA ASN A 122 15.26 -11.73 -4.64
C ASN A 122 14.77 -12.02 -3.21
N LEU A 123 13.45 -12.03 -3.01
CA LEU A 123 12.80 -12.34 -1.73
C LEU A 123 12.31 -13.79 -1.65
N THR A 124 12.87 -14.72 -2.43
CA THR A 124 12.39 -16.11 -2.45
C THR A 124 12.66 -16.80 -1.10
N TYR A 125 11.64 -17.39 -0.48
CA TYR A 125 11.72 -18.02 0.85
C TYR A 125 12.19 -17.11 2.01
N THR A 126 12.28 -15.79 1.80
CA THR A 126 12.63 -14.85 2.87
C THR A 126 11.54 -14.78 3.92
N ASP A 127 11.93 -14.72 5.19
CA ASP A 127 10.99 -14.55 6.29
C ASP A 127 10.70 -13.06 6.52
N LEU A 128 9.47 -12.62 6.29
CA LEU A 128 9.04 -11.21 6.38
C LEU A 128 8.07 -10.97 7.55
N GLU A 129 8.06 -11.86 8.55
CA GLU A 129 7.18 -11.73 9.72
C GLU A 129 7.47 -10.43 10.49
N ARG A 130 6.43 -9.62 10.73
CA ARG A 130 6.52 -8.37 11.52
C ARG A 130 7.55 -7.35 11.01
N VAL A 131 7.85 -7.37 9.71
CA VAL A 131 8.69 -6.35 9.06
C VAL A 131 8.00 -4.98 9.06
N THR A 132 8.78 -3.93 9.32
CA THR A 132 8.33 -2.54 9.23
C THR A 132 8.65 -1.97 7.85
N TRP A 133 7.63 -1.60 7.08
CA TRP A 133 7.77 -1.05 5.71
C TRP A 133 7.66 0.48 5.64
N GLY A 134 7.13 1.11 6.69
CA GLY A 134 6.68 2.50 6.66
C GLY A 134 5.27 2.66 6.06
N GLU A 135 4.83 3.91 5.87
CA GLU A 135 3.52 4.20 5.28
C GLU A 135 3.42 3.81 3.79
N THR A 136 4.48 4.12 3.04
CA THR A 136 4.60 3.84 1.61
C THR A 136 6.05 3.53 1.24
N LEU A 137 6.23 2.71 0.19
CA LEU A 137 7.55 2.38 -0.34
C LEU A 137 8.27 3.62 -0.87
N ARG A 138 9.60 3.58 -0.88
CA ARG A 138 10.44 4.68 -1.39
C ARG A 138 10.09 5.08 -2.83
N ASN A 139 10.07 4.13 -3.75
CA ASN A 139 9.80 4.40 -5.18
C ASN A 139 8.38 4.94 -5.40
N HIS A 140 7.43 4.60 -4.52
CA HIS A 140 6.09 5.20 -4.52
C HIS A 140 6.17 6.69 -4.15
N LYS A 141 6.84 7.05 -3.05
CA LYS A 141 7.03 8.46 -2.67
C LYS A 141 7.77 9.26 -3.76
N GLU A 142 8.82 8.68 -4.34
CA GLU A 142 9.55 9.30 -5.45
C GLU A 142 8.65 9.52 -6.68
N ALA A 143 7.76 8.57 -6.99
CA ALA A 143 6.80 8.72 -8.08
C ALA A 143 5.81 9.87 -7.85
N GLU A 144 5.26 9.98 -6.64
CA GLU A 144 4.32 11.06 -6.29
C GLU A 144 4.99 12.43 -6.37
N ILE A 145 6.22 12.56 -5.87
CA ILE A 145 6.99 13.81 -5.97
C ILE A 145 7.22 14.22 -7.44
N LEU A 146 7.53 13.28 -8.33
CA LEU A 146 7.72 13.57 -9.76
C LEU A 146 6.40 13.94 -10.45
N ASP A 147 5.31 13.26 -10.09
CA ASP A 147 3.95 13.53 -10.60
C ASP A 147 3.52 14.96 -10.21
N ASP A 148 3.77 15.36 -8.97
CA ASP A 148 3.49 16.70 -8.44
C ASP A 148 4.35 17.78 -9.09
N GLN A 149 5.57 17.44 -9.52
CA GLN A 149 6.46 18.32 -10.28
C GLN A 149 6.08 18.44 -11.77
N GLY A 150 5.11 17.65 -12.24
CA GLY A 150 4.68 17.60 -13.64
C GLY A 150 5.56 16.73 -14.54
N ASP A 151 6.53 15.99 -13.98
CA ASP A 151 7.31 15.00 -14.73
C ASP A 151 6.55 13.67 -14.82
N SER A 152 5.57 13.61 -15.73
CA SER A 152 4.76 12.42 -15.93
C SER A 152 5.56 11.21 -16.42
N ILE A 153 6.68 11.42 -17.13
CA ILE A 153 7.50 10.33 -17.68
C ILE A 153 8.31 9.69 -16.55
N GLY A 154 9.02 10.49 -15.76
CA GLY A 154 9.76 10.04 -14.59
C GLY A 154 8.83 9.40 -13.55
N ALA A 155 7.67 10.02 -13.30
CA ALA A 155 6.66 9.47 -12.39
C ALA A 155 6.16 8.10 -12.85
N THR A 156 5.85 7.94 -14.14
CA THR A 156 5.39 6.65 -14.69
C THR A 156 6.44 5.56 -14.53
N ALA A 157 7.72 5.86 -14.78
CA ALA A 157 8.82 4.92 -14.56
C ALA A 157 8.89 4.48 -13.08
N LYS A 158 8.79 5.42 -12.15
CA LYS A 158 8.77 5.13 -10.71
C LYS A 158 7.53 4.37 -10.25
N TYR A 159 6.36 4.61 -10.84
CA TYR A 159 5.16 3.80 -10.59
C TYR A 159 5.29 2.36 -11.08
N VAL A 160 6.04 2.10 -12.18
CA VAL A 160 6.36 0.74 -12.65
C VAL A 160 7.30 0.04 -11.67
N GLU A 161 8.36 0.73 -11.22
CA GLU A 161 9.28 0.19 -10.20
C GLU A 161 8.54 -0.14 -8.90
N ALA A 162 7.70 0.78 -8.41
CA ALA A 162 6.93 0.57 -7.21
C ALA A 162 5.95 -0.61 -7.33
N GLU A 163 5.26 -0.75 -8.48
CA GLU A 163 4.39 -1.90 -8.76
C GLU A 163 5.15 -3.22 -8.63
N GLU A 164 6.34 -3.32 -9.23
CA GLU A 164 7.16 -4.53 -9.18
C GLU A 164 7.51 -4.90 -7.74
N ILE A 165 7.88 -3.91 -6.92
CA ILE A 165 8.22 -4.12 -5.52
C ILE A 165 6.99 -4.58 -4.73
N TYR A 166 5.83 -3.90 -4.86
CA TYR A 166 4.58 -4.33 -4.18
C TYR A 166 4.19 -5.76 -4.58
N ARG A 167 4.33 -6.13 -5.85
CA ARG A 167 4.03 -7.46 -6.37
C ARG A 167 4.94 -8.53 -5.78
N ASN A 168 6.25 -8.28 -5.72
CA ASN A 168 7.22 -9.23 -5.16
C ASN A 168 6.97 -9.45 -3.66
N ILE A 169 6.70 -8.38 -2.91
CA ILE A 169 6.38 -8.46 -1.48
C ILE A 169 5.05 -9.20 -1.26
N ARG A 170 4.01 -8.88 -2.04
CA ARG A 170 2.72 -9.58 -2.00
C ARG A 170 2.90 -11.08 -2.20
N GLN A 171 3.61 -11.49 -3.26
CA GLN A 171 3.84 -12.90 -3.56
C GLN A 171 4.56 -13.63 -2.42
N ARG A 172 5.51 -12.97 -1.75
CA ARG A 172 6.19 -13.54 -0.58
C ARG A 172 5.25 -13.73 0.60
N TYR A 173 4.42 -12.74 0.92
CA TYR A 173 3.43 -12.86 2.00
C TYR A 173 2.33 -13.89 1.68
N GLU A 174 1.90 -14.01 0.42
CA GLU A 174 0.97 -15.07 -0.02
C GLU A 174 1.59 -16.46 0.15
N ALA A 175 2.85 -16.63 -0.25
CA ALA A 175 3.58 -17.88 -0.09
C ALA A 175 3.87 -18.25 1.38
N ALA A 176 3.91 -17.26 2.27
CA ALA A 176 4.06 -17.47 3.72
C ALA A 176 2.73 -17.74 4.45
N GLY A 177 1.58 -17.62 3.77
CA GLY A 177 0.26 -17.80 4.38
C GLY A 177 -0.28 -16.59 5.16
N THR A 178 0.46 -15.47 5.18
CA THR A 178 0.05 -14.19 5.80
C THR A 178 -0.78 -13.35 4.81
N THR A 179 -1.97 -13.84 4.53
CA THR A 179 -2.90 -13.34 3.52
C THR A 179 -3.45 -11.94 3.79
N ASP A 180 -3.67 -11.58 5.06
CA ASP A 180 -4.15 -10.26 5.47
C ASP A 180 -3.18 -9.14 5.06
N ILE A 181 -1.89 -9.34 5.36
CA ILE A 181 -0.82 -8.40 5.02
C ILE A 181 -0.68 -8.34 3.49
N ALA A 182 -0.70 -9.50 2.83
CA ALA A 182 -0.65 -9.57 1.37
C ALA A 182 -1.77 -8.75 0.68
N GLY A 183 -2.98 -8.71 1.26
CA GLY A 183 -4.09 -7.89 0.74
C GLY A 183 -3.76 -6.39 0.71
N GLY A 184 -3.04 -5.88 1.71
CA GLY A 184 -2.55 -4.49 1.72
C GLY A 184 -1.57 -4.19 0.58
N PHE A 185 -0.63 -5.10 0.33
CA PHE A 185 0.31 -4.99 -0.80
C PHE A 185 -0.40 -5.14 -2.16
N PHE A 186 -1.41 -6.01 -2.25
CA PHE A 186 -2.25 -6.14 -3.44
C PHE A 186 -2.96 -4.84 -3.79
N TYR A 187 -3.55 -4.18 -2.79
CA TYR A 187 -4.21 -2.88 -2.97
C TYR A 187 -3.26 -1.87 -3.61
N TRP A 188 -2.05 -1.72 -3.04
CA TRP A 188 -1.07 -0.76 -3.56
C TRP A 188 -0.54 -1.12 -4.94
N GLU A 189 -0.33 -2.41 -5.23
CA GLU A 189 -0.01 -2.87 -6.59
C GLU A 189 -1.05 -2.39 -7.62
N MET A 190 -2.35 -2.53 -7.31
CA MET A 190 -3.43 -2.07 -8.21
C MET A 190 -3.46 -0.55 -8.35
N VAL A 191 -3.19 0.19 -7.27
CA VAL A 191 -3.07 1.65 -7.31
C VAL A 191 -1.92 2.08 -8.22
N MET A 192 -0.75 1.43 -8.13
CA MET A 192 0.41 1.73 -8.97
C MET A 192 0.09 1.44 -10.45
N LYS A 193 -0.49 0.27 -10.76
CA LYS A 193 -0.94 -0.07 -12.13
C LYS A 193 -1.88 0.97 -12.71
N ARG A 194 -2.82 1.47 -11.91
CA ARG A 194 -3.75 2.52 -12.34
C ARG A 194 -3.03 3.85 -12.60
N LYS A 195 -2.05 4.22 -11.76
CA LYS A 195 -1.31 5.48 -11.88
C LYS A 195 -0.46 5.54 -13.16
N GLN A 196 -0.01 4.38 -13.67
CA GLN A 196 0.67 4.27 -14.97
C GLN A 196 -0.25 4.54 -16.18
N MET A 197 -1.58 4.46 -16.01
CA MET A 197 -2.52 4.65 -17.12
C MET A 197 -2.72 6.13 -17.44
N PRO A 198 -2.95 6.51 -18.71
CA PRO A 198 -3.21 7.90 -19.07
C PRO A 198 -4.51 8.40 -18.42
N PHE A 199 -4.56 9.71 -18.11
CA PHE A 199 -5.65 10.31 -17.34
C PHE A 199 -7.04 10.10 -17.96
N TYR A 200 -7.15 10.25 -19.28
CA TYR A 200 -8.40 10.10 -20.04
C TYR A 200 -8.75 8.65 -20.42
N SER A 201 -8.07 7.66 -19.84
CA SER A 201 -8.34 6.26 -20.13
C SER A 201 -9.61 5.77 -19.46
N VAL A 202 -10.48 5.14 -20.25
CA VAL A 202 -11.67 4.43 -19.75
C VAL A 202 -11.27 3.35 -18.74
N LEU A 203 -10.14 2.68 -18.95
CA LEU A 203 -9.62 1.68 -18.01
C LEU A 203 -9.22 2.32 -16.67
N ARG A 204 -8.63 3.52 -16.70
CA ARG A 204 -8.27 4.26 -15.48
C ARG A 204 -9.52 4.69 -14.72
N PHE A 205 -10.54 5.16 -15.43
CA PHE A 205 -11.83 5.51 -14.84
C PHE A 205 -12.47 4.31 -14.12
N TRP A 206 -12.59 3.15 -14.78
CA TRP A 206 -13.15 1.94 -14.16
C TRP A 206 -12.31 1.46 -12.98
N SER A 207 -10.99 1.47 -13.10
CA SER A 207 -10.09 1.12 -11.99
C SER A 207 -10.26 2.06 -10.79
N ARG A 208 -10.44 3.35 -11.03
CA ARG A 208 -10.71 4.33 -9.96
C ARG A 208 -12.10 4.12 -9.35
N LEU A 209 -13.10 3.79 -10.15
CA LEU A 209 -14.44 3.47 -9.66
C LEU A 209 -14.41 2.25 -8.74
N VAL A 210 -13.74 1.17 -9.13
CA VAL A 210 -13.57 -0.04 -8.30
C VAL A 210 -12.84 0.26 -6.98
N ASP A 211 -11.81 1.10 -7.01
CA ASP A 211 -11.09 1.53 -5.80
C ASP A 211 -11.99 2.30 -4.82
N ILE A 212 -12.84 3.19 -5.34
CA ILE A 212 -13.79 3.97 -4.52
C ILE A 212 -14.87 3.05 -3.94
N LEU A 213 -15.45 2.17 -4.75
CA LEU A 213 -16.56 1.33 -4.35
C LEU A 213 -16.15 0.25 -3.34
N CYS A 214 -15.02 -0.43 -3.58
CA CYS A 214 -14.63 -1.60 -2.79
C CYS A 214 -13.13 -1.71 -2.44
N GLY A 215 -12.31 -0.72 -2.81
CA GLY A 215 -10.86 -0.78 -2.56
C GLY A 215 -10.21 -2.01 -3.19
N TYR A 216 -10.59 -2.33 -4.43
CA TYR A 216 -10.17 -3.55 -5.14
C TYR A 216 -10.56 -4.86 -4.43
N GLY A 217 -11.55 -4.82 -3.53
CA GLY A 217 -12.04 -5.97 -2.77
C GLY A 217 -11.21 -6.29 -1.53
N GLU A 218 -10.23 -5.46 -1.17
CA GLU A 218 -9.38 -5.64 0.03
C GLU A 218 -9.88 -4.83 1.24
N LEU A 219 -10.77 -3.85 1.03
CA LEU A 219 -11.22 -2.91 2.05
C LEU A 219 -12.75 -2.97 2.25
N PRO A 220 -13.28 -3.90 3.07
CA PRO A 220 -14.72 -4.08 3.27
C PRO A 220 -15.46 -2.83 3.76
N HIS A 221 -14.80 -2.01 4.59
CA HIS A 221 -15.39 -0.76 5.09
C HIS A 221 -15.72 0.24 3.97
N ARG A 222 -14.99 0.22 2.84
CA ARG A 222 -15.31 1.06 1.68
C ARG A 222 -16.59 0.62 1.00
N ILE A 223 -16.89 -0.67 0.98
CA ILE A 223 -18.15 -1.21 0.42
C ILE A 223 -19.33 -0.73 1.27
N ILE A 224 -19.20 -0.77 2.59
CA ILE A 224 -20.24 -0.27 3.51
C ILE A 224 -20.46 1.22 3.29
N GLY A 225 -19.39 2.01 3.26
CA GLY A 225 -19.47 3.46 3.05
C GLY A 225 -20.05 3.84 1.67
N SER A 226 -19.62 3.18 0.61
CA SER A 226 -20.12 3.42 -0.75
C SER A 226 -21.59 3.01 -0.90
N SER A 227 -22.00 1.91 -0.26
CA SER A 227 -23.41 1.48 -0.19
C SER A 227 -24.27 2.48 0.56
N ALA A 228 -23.84 2.95 1.73
CA ALA A 228 -24.55 3.98 2.49
C ALA A 228 -24.69 5.29 1.70
N GLY A 229 -23.62 5.72 1.01
CA GLY A 229 -23.66 6.89 0.13
C GLY A 229 -24.65 6.73 -1.03
N TYR A 230 -24.70 5.54 -1.65
CA TYR A 230 -25.63 5.24 -2.73
C TYR A 230 -27.10 5.23 -2.25
N ILE A 231 -27.37 4.71 -1.05
CA ILE A 231 -28.69 4.76 -0.41
C ILE A 231 -29.10 6.23 -0.21
N VAL A 232 -28.24 7.06 0.39
CA VAL A 232 -28.55 8.48 0.60
C VAL A 232 -28.77 9.22 -0.73
N PHE A 233 -27.98 8.92 -1.76
CA PHE A 233 -28.17 9.49 -3.09
C PHE A 233 -29.55 9.16 -3.67
N ASN A 234 -29.96 7.89 -3.63
CA ASN A 234 -31.29 7.50 -4.11
C ASN A 234 -32.42 8.06 -3.24
N ALA A 235 -32.23 8.18 -1.93
CA ALA A 235 -33.18 8.86 -1.05
C ALA A 235 -33.42 10.32 -1.46
N ILE A 236 -32.37 11.04 -1.87
CA ILE A 236 -32.53 12.40 -2.42
C ILE A 236 -33.32 12.36 -3.74
N VAL A 237 -33.03 11.41 -4.62
CA VAL A 237 -33.76 11.23 -5.89
C VAL A 237 -35.25 10.96 -5.63
N TYR A 238 -35.59 10.09 -4.68
CA TYR A 238 -36.99 9.81 -4.31
C TYR A 238 -37.67 10.99 -3.64
N CYS A 239 -36.93 11.76 -2.82
CA CYS A 239 -37.46 12.98 -2.23
C CYS A 239 -37.87 13.98 -3.33
N LEU A 240 -37.13 14.07 -4.44
CA LEU A 240 -37.44 14.95 -5.57
C LEU A 240 -38.55 14.39 -6.50
N LEU A 241 -38.50 13.10 -6.81
CA LEU A 241 -39.44 12.46 -7.77
C LEU A 241 -40.77 12.06 -7.13
N GLY A 242 -40.77 11.84 -5.82
CA GLY A 242 -41.92 11.51 -5.00
C GLY A 242 -42.10 10.01 -4.74
N LEU A 243 -42.66 9.72 -3.56
CA LEU A 243 -43.15 8.41 -3.14
C LEU A 243 -44.67 8.41 -2.99
N GLN A 244 -45.30 7.27 -3.21
CA GLN A 244 -46.74 7.10 -3.12
C GLN A 244 -47.10 6.19 -1.94
N TYR A 245 -47.98 6.68 -1.07
CA TYR A 245 -48.55 5.93 0.06
C TYR A 245 -50.03 6.30 0.20
N GLY A 246 -50.92 5.30 0.26
CA GLY A 246 -52.37 5.53 0.43
C GLY A 246 -53.04 6.36 -0.69
N GLY A 247 -52.41 6.49 -1.86
CA GLY A 247 -52.89 7.33 -2.96
C GLY A 247 -52.33 8.76 -2.98
N GLU A 248 -51.65 9.19 -1.92
CA GLU A 248 -50.99 10.50 -1.82
C GLU A 248 -49.52 10.43 -2.27
N ILE A 249 -49.00 11.55 -2.80
CA ILE A 249 -47.61 11.66 -3.25
C ILE A 249 -46.83 12.55 -2.28
N PHE A 250 -45.84 11.95 -1.63
CA PHE A 250 -44.89 12.60 -0.74
C PHE A 250 -43.65 12.98 -1.55
N LYS A 251 -43.45 14.28 -1.80
CA LYS A 251 -42.30 14.83 -2.53
C LYS A 251 -41.86 16.14 -1.88
N PHE A 252 -40.60 16.51 -2.05
CA PHE A 252 -40.07 17.80 -1.65
C PHE A 252 -40.85 18.94 -2.29
N SER A 253 -41.18 19.96 -1.51
CA SER A 253 -41.82 21.19 -1.99
C SER A 253 -41.28 22.39 -1.22
N LEU A 254 -41.05 23.50 -1.93
CA LEU A 254 -40.67 24.77 -1.33
C LEU A 254 -41.80 25.40 -0.51
N ASP A 255 -43.04 24.98 -0.76
CA ASP A 255 -44.23 25.46 -0.05
C ASP A 255 -44.45 24.77 1.31
N MET A 256 -43.74 23.67 1.57
CA MET A 256 -43.84 22.90 2.81
C MET A 256 -42.88 23.38 3.90
N GLY A 257 -43.24 23.14 5.16
CA GLY A 257 -42.37 23.43 6.29
C GLY A 257 -41.07 22.62 6.27
N PHE A 258 -40.03 23.12 6.95
CA PHE A 258 -38.75 22.40 7.07
C PHE A 258 -38.92 20.98 7.65
N VAL A 259 -39.74 20.84 8.70
CA VAL A 259 -40.00 19.55 9.36
C VAL A 259 -40.70 18.57 8.44
N GLU A 260 -41.62 19.04 7.60
CA GLU A 260 -42.33 18.22 6.62
C GLU A 260 -41.38 17.71 5.55
N ASN A 261 -40.52 18.58 5.01
CA ASN A 261 -39.49 18.20 4.05
C ASN A 261 -38.47 17.19 4.62
N VAL A 262 -38.08 17.35 5.89
CA VAL A 262 -37.24 16.36 6.59
C VAL A 262 -37.96 15.03 6.77
N THR A 263 -39.27 15.05 7.04
CA THR A 263 -40.09 13.84 7.17
C THR A 263 -40.20 13.10 5.83
N VAL A 264 -40.43 13.82 4.72
CA VAL A 264 -40.43 13.25 3.36
C VAL A 264 -39.07 12.64 3.03
N PHE A 265 -37.96 13.29 3.41
CA PHE A 265 -36.63 12.71 3.26
C PHE A 265 -36.48 11.43 4.10
N GLY A 266 -37.01 11.39 5.33
CA GLY A 266 -37.04 10.18 6.17
C GLY A 266 -37.76 9.01 5.51
N TYR A 267 -38.93 9.23 4.92
CA TYR A 267 -39.65 8.20 4.15
C TYR A 267 -38.88 7.77 2.91
N SER A 268 -38.24 8.72 2.22
CA SER A 268 -37.41 8.46 1.05
C SER A 268 -36.18 7.61 1.38
N LEU A 269 -35.56 7.88 2.54
CA LEU A 269 -34.43 7.12 3.07
C LEU A 269 -34.87 5.71 3.47
N TYR A 270 -35.98 5.56 4.18
CA TYR A 270 -36.55 4.25 4.52
C TYR A 270 -36.82 3.42 3.26
N PHE A 271 -37.48 4.00 2.26
CA PHE A 271 -37.77 3.33 1.00
C PHE A 271 -36.50 2.91 0.24
N SER A 272 -35.48 3.78 0.21
CA SER A 272 -34.18 3.48 -0.42
C SER A 272 -33.46 2.33 0.29
N VAL A 273 -33.41 2.31 1.63
CA VAL A 273 -32.82 1.19 2.39
C VAL A 273 -33.49 -0.14 2.03
N VAL A 274 -34.83 -0.16 2.06
CA VAL A 274 -35.63 -1.38 1.81
C VAL A 274 -35.48 -1.85 0.36
N THR A 275 -35.41 -0.91 -0.59
CA THR A 275 -35.17 -1.19 -2.02
C THR A 275 -33.76 -1.71 -2.25
N PHE A 276 -32.74 -1.07 -1.67
CA PHE A 276 -31.34 -1.46 -1.79
C PHE A 276 -31.07 -2.85 -1.22
N THR A 277 -31.66 -3.18 -0.07
CA THR A 277 -31.56 -4.52 0.52
C THR A 277 -32.49 -5.54 -0.15
N THR A 278 -33.29 -5.13 -1.13
CA THR A 278 -34.27 -5.97 -1.85
C THR A 278 -35.33 -6.61 -0.95
N LEU A 279 -35.61 -6.01 0.23
CA LEU A 279 -36.59 -6.54 1.18
C LEU A 279 -38.03 -6.26 0.73
N GLY A 280 -38.29 -5.05 0.24
CA GLY A 280 -39.57 -4.69 -0.37
C GLY A 280 -40.82 -4.88 0.51
N TYR A 281 -40.92 -4.22 1.67
CA TYR A 281 -42.08 -4.33 2.57
C TYR A 281 -43.43 -3.94 1.95
N GLY A 282 -43.42 -3.17 0.86
CA GLY A 282 -44.63 -2.86 0.08
C GLY A 282 -45.48 -1.70 0.61
N ASP A 283 -45.05 -1.05 1.70
CA ASP A 283 -45.77 0.09 2.29
C ASP A 283 -45.77 1.30 1.34
N PHE A 284 -44.59 1.62 0.79
CA PHE A 284 -44.40 2.73 -0.15
C PHE A 284 -44.18 2.20 -1.57
N SER A 285 -44.71 2.92 -2.55
CA SER A 285 -44.45 2.66 -3.96
C SER A 285 -43.83 3.89 -4.63
N PRO A 286 -42.87 3.72 -5.55
CA PRO A 286 -42.26 4.86 -6.23
C PRO A 286 -43.27 5.50 -7.19
N ALA A 287 -43.29 6.83 -7.24
CA ALA A 287 -44.05 7.56 -8.25
C ALA A 287 -43.59 7.14 -9.67
N THR A 288 -44.42 7.42 -10.69
CA THR A 288 -44.21 6.91 -12.06
C THR A 288 -42.79 7.10 -12.59
N TRP A 289 -42.18 8.27 -12.35
CA TRP A 289 -40.82 8.58 -12.80
C TRP A 289 -39.71 8.05 -11.87
N ALA A 290 -40.03 7.69 -10.63
CA ALA A 290 -39.08 7.08 -9.69
C ALA A 290 -38.92 5.56 -9.90
N ARG A 291 -39.85 4.91 -10.62
CA ARG A 291 -39.83 3.45 -10.85
C ARG A 291 -38.53 2.93 -11.51
N PRO A 292 -37.97 3.55 -12.56
CA PRO A 292 -36.71 3.09 -13.15
C PRO A 292 -35.53 3.17 -12.17
N PHE A 293 -35.51 4.21 -11.32
CA PHE A 293 -34.47 4.38 -10.30
C PHE A 293 -34.57 3.29 -9.23
N ALA A 294 -35.79 2.95 -8.79
CA ALA A 294 -36.01 1.84 -7.86
C ALA A 294 -35.54 0.49 -8.41
N ALA A 295 -35.80 0.22 -9.69
CA ALA A 295 -35.30 -0.99 -10.34
C ALA A 295 -33.76 -1.02 -10.41
N MET A 296 -33.13 0.10 -10.76
CA MET A 296 -31.67 0.21 -10.83
C MET A 296 -31.01 0.14 -9.45
N GLU A 297 -31.63 0.74 -8.43
CA GLU A 297 -31.21 0.67 -7.04
C GLU A 297 -31.24 -0.77 -6.52
N ALA A 298 -32.33 -1.49 -6.73
CA ALA A 298 -32.45 -2.89 -6.31
C ALA A 298 -31.39 -3.78 -6.99
N PHE A 299 -31.16 -3.60 -8.29
CA PHE A 299 -30.11 -4.32 -9.02
C PHE A 299 -28.71 -4.03 -8.48
N ASN A 300 -28.37 -2.75 -8.29
CA ASN A 300 -27.06 -2.35 -7.76
C ASN A 300 -26.88 -2.77 -6.30
N GLY A 301 -27.95 -2.75 -5.49
CA GLY A 301 -27.94 -3.23 -4.11
C GLY A 301 -27.66 -4.72 -3.99
N ALA A 302 -28.29 -5.54 -4.84
CA ALA A 302 -27.98 -6.96 -4.93
C ALA A 302 -26.51 -7.23 -5.28
N PHE A 303 -25.96 -6.48 -6.24
CA PHE A 303 -24.55 -6.59 -6.64
C PHE A 303 -23.60 -6.17 -5.50
N MET A 304 -23.86 -5.05 -4.83
CA MET A 304 -23.05 -4.57 -3.71
C MET A 304 -23.08 -5.51 -2.51
N ASN A 305 -24.24 -6.08 -2.18
CA ASN A 305 -24.36 -7.09 -1.12
C ASN A 305 -23.57 -8.35 -1.45
N ALA A 306 -23.64 -8.84 -2.70
CA ALA A 306 -22.83 -9.98 -3.14
C ALA A 306 -21.32 -9.69 -3.04
N LEU A 307 -20.91 -8.48 -3.46
CA LEU A 307 -19.51 -8.06 -3.39
C LEU A 307 -19.04 -7.89 -1.92
N PHE A 308 -19.90 -7.38 -1.04
CA PHE A 308 -19.63 -7.30 0.39
C PHE A 308 -19.42 -8.69 1.00
N ILE A 309 -20.32 -9.64 0.72
CA ILE A 309 -20.19 -11.02 1.19
C ILE A 309 -18.89 -11.64 0.67
N LEU A 310 -18.57 -11.46 -0.61
CA LEU A 310 -17.33 -11.97 -1.20
C LEU A 310 -16.09 -11.39 -0.50
N ALA A 311 -16.03 -10.07 -0.34
CA ALA A 311 -14.91 -9.40 0.31
C ALA A 311 -14.77 -9.79 1.78
N PHE A 312 -15.90 -9.96 2.48
CA PHE A 312 -15.95 -10.36 3.87
C PHE A 312 -15.53 -11.82 4.06
N VAL A 313 -16.08 -12.74 3.27
CA VAL A 313 -15.68 -14.16 3.27
C VAL A 313 -14.21 -14.28 2.93
N LYS A 314 -13.76 -13.61 1.85
CA LYS A 314 -12.34 -13.58 1.47
C LYS A 314 -11.44 -13.17 2.63
N LYS A 315 -11.88 -12.25 3.49
CA LYS A 315 -11.12 -11.79 4.66
C LYS A 315 -11.22 -12.71 5.89
N MET A 316 -12.26 -13.54 6.00
CA MET A 316 -12.39 -14.51 7.09
C MET A 316 -11.76 -15.87 6.78
N THR A 317 -11.75 -16.28 5.52
CA THR A 317 -11.25 -17.60 5.09
C THR A 317 -9.75 -17.60 4.77
N ARG A 318 -9.14 -16.43 4.73
CA ARG A 318 -7.72 -16.20 4.46
C ARG A 318 -6.99 -16.01 5.77
#